data_AF-A0A8D9B2F2-F1
#
_entry.id   AF-A0A8D9B2F2-F1
#
_cell.length_a   1.000
_cell.length_b   1.000
_cell.length_c   1.000
_cell.angle_alpha   90.00
_cell.angle_beta   90.00
_cell.angle_gamma   90.00
#
_symmetry.space_group_name_H-M   'P 1'
#
loop_
_entity.id
_entity.type
_entity.pdbx_description
1 polymer ?
#
loop_
_entity_poly.entity_id
_entity_poly.type
_entity_poly.pdbx_seq_one_letter_code
_entity_poly.pdbx_strand_id
1 'polypeptide(L)'
;MNKTSPSSNQNIRRNDSILITIMHQNIQNLVSTGKTETIQAFISNLNPKPNILCFSETWLKNENEAHVNIPDYYTCNHYFRPTRIRGGVSIYVDRTLNFEPLHLNTTTLELSFEYTAVIEKTLKLAVLCVYRSNNPLSNMDDFFKSLESVLEETQHRYQVVIAGDFNINVLTSNNNVARLQNLLHSYNTHTTITSPTRVTSTCSSALDNIFTNIDPTQYETYNIYSGLSDHSHAQTITATFTQDTTKVQSIHARTFNKSGSAKLNQALAQENWSNLYEDSGVNIMTHNFIDNFQAHFNKAFPPKTNRVNPTKKKWLTPDLRKACSYKRLLFNQSLHSSNPQATATT
;
A
#
# COMPACT_ATOMS: atom_id res chain seq x y z
N MET A 1 52.33 -10.99 -1.50
CA MET A 1 51.34 -9.98 -1.95
C MET A 1 50.31 -10.67 -2.83
N ASN A 2 49.19 -11.11 -2.27
CA ASN A 2 48.05 -11.61 -3.03
C ASN A 2 46.85 -10.72 -2.69
N LYS A 3 46.54 -9.80 -3.60
CA LYS A 3 45.30 -9.02 -3.56
C LYS A 3 44.18 -9.92 -4.09
N THR A 4 43.31 -10.38 -3.20
CA THR A 4 42.03 -10.94 -3.59
C THR A 4 41.13 -9.81 -4.08
N SER A 5 40.70 -9.94 -5.33
CA SER A 5 39.72 -9.10 -6.00
C SER A 5 38.35 -9.23 -5.31
N PRO A 6 37.60 -8.13 -5.12
CA PRO A 6 36.20 -8.25 -4.75
C PRO A 6 35.43 -8.73 -5.98
N SER A 7 34.78 -9.88 -5.87
CA SER A 7 33.81 -10.35 -6.85
C SER A 7 32.69 -9.33 -6.95
N SER A 8 32.65 -8.62 -8.08
CA SER A 8 31.54 -7.75 -8.45
C SER A 8 30.33 -8.64 -8.75
N ASN A 9 29.49 -8.87 -7.75
CA ASN A 9 28.12 -9.31 -8.00
C ASN A 9 27.45 -8.19 -8.79
N GLN A 10 27.34 -8.38 -10.10
CA GLN A 10 26.50 -7.54 -10.96
C GLN A 10 25.08 -7.57 -10.38
N ASN A 11 24.54 -6.38 -10.12
CA ASN A 11 23.15 -6.20 -9.69
C ASN A 11 22.22 -6.68 -10.81
N ILE A 12 21.82 -7.96 -10.78
CA ILE A 12 20.67 -8.43 -11.52
C ILE A 12 19.45 -7.85 -10.81
N ARG A 13 18.90 -6.73 -11.33
CA ARG A 13 17.56 -6.28 -10.95
C ARG A 13 16.59 -7.38 -11.37
N ARG A 14 16.06 -8.13 -10.40
CA ARG A 14 14.85 -8.91 -10.64
C ARG A 14 13.68 -7.95 -10.42
N ASN A 15 13.03 -7.56 -11.51
CA ASN A 15 11.74 -6.90 -11.44
C ASN A 15 10.71 -7.97 -11.11
N ASP A 16 10.48 -8.19 -9.82
CA ASP A 16 9.37 -9.03 -9.38
C ASP A 16 8.08 -8.24 -9.67
N SER A 17 7.27 -8.74 -10.60
CA SER A 17 5.95 -8.19 -10.89
C SER A 17 4.95 -8.72 -9.88
N ILE A 18 4.09 -7.83 -9.38
CA ILE A 18 2.98 -8.18 -8.50
C ILE A 18 1.67 -7.91 -9.24
N LEU A 19 0.75 -8.87 -9.19
CA LEU A 19 -0.62 -8.70 -9.68
C LEU A 19 -1.49 -8.24 -8.52
N ILE A 20 -2.26 -7.17 -8.73
CA ILE A 20 -3.26 -6.70 -7.78
C ILE A 20 -4.62 -6.72 -8.47
N THR A 21 -5.55 -7.48 -7.91
CA THR A 21 -6.95 -7.54 -8.34
C THR A 21 -7.81 -6.69 -7.41
N ILE A 22 -8.58 -5.77 -7.98
CA ILE A 22 -9.47 -4.85 -7.27
C ILE A 22 -10.88 -5.09 -7.78
N MET A 23 -11.81 -5.33 -6.87
CA MET A 23 -13.21 -5.56 -7.18
C MET A 23 -14.07 -4.48 -6.55
N HIS A 24 -14.99 -3.90 -7.32
CA HIS A 24 -16.06 -3.04 -6.83
C HIS A 24 -17.42 -3.75 -6.91
N GLN A 25 -18.25 -3.52 -5.88
CA GLN A 25 -19.64 -3.94 -5.85
C GLN A 25 -20.47 -2.91 -5.07
N ASN A 26 -21.55 -2.41 -5.65
CA ASN A 26 -22.61 -1.77 -4.87
C ASN A 26 -23.31 -2.87 -4.05
N ILE A 27 -23.10 -2.91 -2.74
CA ILE A 27 -23.45 -4.06 -1.90
C ILE A 27 -24.85 -3.98 -1.29
N GLN A 28 -25.45 -2.77 -1.29
CA GLN A 28 -26.74 -2.45 -0.69
C GLN A 28 -26.99 -3.17 0.64
N ASN A 29 -26.49 -2.57 1.73
CA ASN A 29 -26.50 -3.12 3.08
C ASN A 29 -25.42 -4.17 3.34
N LEU A 30 -24.27 -3.72 3.85
CA LEU A 30 -23.23 -4.62 4.33
C LEU A 30 -23.51 -5.15 5.74
N VAL A 31 -24.44 -4.53 6.48
CA VAL A 31 -24.74 -4.82 7.89
C VAL A 31 -25.72 -5.98 8.05
N SER A 32 -26.43 -6.38 6.99
CA SER A 32 -27.43 -7.44 7.07
C SER A 32 -26.79 -8.78 7.47
N THR A 33 -27.43 -9.49 8.39
CA THR A 33 -27.00 -10.82 8.86
C THR A 33 -26.75 -11.78 7.69
N GLY A 34 -25.60 -12.47 7.69
CA GLY A 34 -25.24 -13.44 6.66
C GLY A 34 -24.61 -12.83 5.39
N LYS A 35 -24.55 -11.50 5.28
CA LYS A 35 -24.01 -10.83 4.08
C LYS A 35 -22.51 -11.04 3.94
N THR A 36 -21.77 -10.92 5.04
CA THR A 36 -20.31 -11.15 5.08
C THR A 36 -19.94 -12.57 4.66
N GLU A 37 -20.72 -13.56 5.07
CA GLU A 37 -20.56 -14.97 4.71
C GLU A 37 -20.86 -15.20 3.24
N THR A 38 -21.91 -14.55 2.71
CA THR A 38 -22.26 -14.62 1.29
C THR A 38 -21.17 -13.99 0.42
N ILE A 39 -20.64 -12.83 0.83
CA ILE A 39 -19.49 -12.18 0.19
C ILE A 39 -18.28 -13.12 0.23
N GLN A 40 -17.99 -13.72 1.38
CA GLN A 40 -16.87 -14.65 1.54
C GLN A 40 -17.00 -15.86 0.62
N ALA A 41 -18.18 -16.49 0.57
CA ALA A 41 -18.43 -17.62 -0.32
C ALA A 41 -18.28 -17.23 -1.80
N PHE A 42 -18.73 -16.03 -2.18
CA PHE A 42 -18.56 -15.51 -3.53
C PHE A 42 -17.07 -15.31 -3.88
N ILE A 43 -16.33 -14.53 -3.08
CA ILE A 43 -14.93 -14.20 -3.36
C ILE A 43 -14.01 -15.43 -3.33
N SER A 44 -14.31 -16.42 -2.49
CA SER A 44 -13.55 -17.68 -2.42
C SER A 44 -13.69 -18.53 -3.69
N ASN A 45 -14.72 -18.30 -4.51
CA ASN A 45 -14.91 -18.99 -5.80
C ASN A 45 -14.31 -18.22 -6.98
N LEU A 46 -13.75 -17.03 -6.76
CA LEU A 46 -13.14 -16.23 -7.83
C LEU A 46 -11.68 -16.63 -8.05
N ASN A 47 -11.28 -16.67 -9.32
CA ASN A 47 -9.90 -16.83 -9.73
C ASN A 47 -9.57 -15.82 -10.85
N PRO A 48 -8.72 -14.81 -10.62
CA PRO A 48 -8.02 -14.53 -9.35
C PRO A 48 -8.96 -14.04 -8.24
N LYS A 49 -8.62 -14.36 -6.98
CA LYS A 49 -9.28 -13.80 -5.79
C LYS A 49 -8.95 -12.31 -5.71
N PRO A 50 -9.93 -11.40 -5.51
CA PRO A 50 -9.65 -9.98 -5.36
C PRO A 50 -8.77 -9.70 -4.15
N ASN A 51 -7.74 -8.87 -4.30
CA ASN A 51 -6.94 -8.42 -3.16
C ASN A 51 -7.55 -7.21 -2.45
N ILE A 52 -8.36 -6.41 -3.16
CA ILE A 52 -9.00 -5.21 -2.64
C ILE A 52 -10.48 -5.25 -3.00
N LEU A 53 -11.34 -5.02 -2.01
CA LEU A 53 -12.79 -4.97 -2.16
C LEU A 53 -13.26 -3.53 -1.90
N CYS A 54 -13.89 -2.92 -2.90
CA CYS A 54 -14.50 -1.60 -2.83
C CYS A 54 -16.02 -1.77 -2.78
N PHE A 55 -16.66 -1.36 -1.70
CA PHE A 55 -18.11 -1.44 -1.56
C PHE A 55 -18.74 -0.06 -1.53
N SER A 56 -19.73 0.16 -2.38
CA SER A 56 -20.65 1.30 -2.28
C SER A 56 -21.98 0.87 -1.68
N GLU A 57 -22.73 1.83 -1.13
CA GLU A 57 -23.98 1.59 -0.40
C GLU A 57 -23.84 0.57 0.74
N THR A 58 -22.78 0.74 1.53
CA THR A 58 -22.47 -0.16 2.64
C THR A 58 -23.48 -0.02 3.77
N TRP A 59 -24.08 1.15 3.93
CA TRP A 59 -25.05 1.51 4.99
C TRP A 59 -24.47 1.30 6.40
N LEU A 60 -23.13 1.25 6.50
CA LEU A 60 -22.40 1.15 7.75
C LEU A 60 -22.47 2.47 8.52
N LYS A 61 -22.35 2.34 9.83
CA LYS A 61 -22.19 3.41 10.81
C LYS A 61 -21.10 3.00 11.80
N ASN A 62 -20.53 3.98 12.51
CA ASN A 62 -19.56 3.72 13.58
C ASN A 62 -20.04 2.64 14.58
N GLU A 63 -21.34 2.59 14.86
CA GLU A 63 -21.95 1.67 15.82
C GLU A 63 -21.92 0.20 15.39
N ASN A 64 -21.90 -0.07 14.08
CA ASN A 64 -22.01 -1.42 13.52
C ASN A 64 -20.77 -1.87 12.74
N GLU A 65 -19.78 -0.98 12.55
CA GLU A 65 -18.51 -1.28 11.91
C GLU A 65 -17.84 -2.53 12.50
N ALA A 66 -17.76 -2.61 13.83
CA ALA A 66 -17.11 -3.73 14.53
C ALA A 66 -17.80 -5.09 14.30
N HIS A 67 -19.06 -5.10 13.86
CA HIS A 67 -19.81 -6.32 13.58
C HIS A 67 -19.64 -6.83 12.14
N VAL A 68 -19.01 -6.04 11.27
CA VAL A 68 -18.79 -6.40 9.87
C VAL A 68 -17.34 -6.82 9.68
N ASN A 69 -17.13 -8.13 9.62
CA ASN A 69 -15.82 -8.73 9.38
C ASN A 69 -15.87 -9.65 8.17
N ILE A 70 -15.00 -9.40 7.19
CA ILE A 70 -14.81 -10.26 6.02
C ILE A 70 -13.51 -11.04 6.25
N PRO A 71 -13.56 -12.37 6.42
CA PRO A 71 -12.37 -13.19 6.62
C PRO A 71 -11.27 -12.93 5.57
N ASP A 72 -9.99 -13.03 5.96
CA ASP A 72 -8.80 -12.71 5.14
C ASP A 72 -8.59 -11.22 4.79
N TYR A 73 -9.60 -10.37 4.95
CA TYR A 73 -9.47 -8.93 4.72
C TYR A 73 -9.45 -8.18 6.04
N TYR A 74 -8.77 -7.03 6.05
CA TYR A 74 -8.95 -6.01 7.07
C TYR A 74 -9.69 -4.81 6.47
N THR A 75 -10.48 -4.16 7.30
CA THR A 75 -11.03 -2.84 7.01
C THR A 75 -9.89 -1.85 6.90
N CYS A 76 -9.69 -1.25 5.72
CA CYS A 76 -8.64 -0.25 5.55
C CYS A 76 -9.18 1.16 5.73
N ASN A 77 -10.31 1.51 5.10
CA ASN A 77 -10.92 2.82 5.26
C ASN A 77 -12.43 2.81 4.98
N HIS A 78 -13.14 3.77 5.58
CA HIS A 78 -14.57 3.95 5.47
C HIS A 78 -14.93 5.41 5.24
N TYR A 79 -16.10 5.62 4.62
CA TYR A 79 -16.86 6.84 4.77
C TYR A 79 -18.29 6.49 5.15
N PHE A 80 -18.72 6.99 6.30
CA PHE A 80 -20.09 6.87 6.79
C PHE A 80 -20.84 8.18 6.57
N ARG A 81 -22.11 8.10 6.19
CA ARG A 81 -22.98 9.27 6.13
C ARG A 81 -23.23 9.82 7.54
N PRO A 82 -22.91 11.09 7.84
CA PRO A 82 -23.17 11.67 9.15
C PRO A 82 -24.66 11.88 9.46
N THR A 83 -25.49 12.18 8.46
CA THR A 83 -26.89 12.61 8.69
C THR A 83 -27.91 11.73 7.99
N ARG A 84 -27.66 11.35 6.74
CA ARG A 84 -28.63 10.60 5.93
C ARG A 84 -28.50 9.10 6.15
N ILE A 85 -29.63 8.41 6.01
CA ILE A 85 -29.65 6.95 5.96
C ILE A 85 -29.22 6.46 4.57
N ARG A 86 -28.69 5.22 4.53
CA ARG A 86 -28.22 4.53 3.31
C ARG A 86 -27.05 5.28 2.65
N GLY A 87 -26.35 4.68 1.68
CA GLY A 87 -25.08 5.18 1.15
C GLY A 87 -23.86 4.77 1.99
N GLY A 88 -22.77 5.53 1.89
CA GLY A 88 -21.47 5.18 2.45
C GLY A 88 -20.65 4.27 1.55
N VAL A 89 -19.33 4.31 1.75
CA VAL A 89 -18.36 3.51 1.00
C VAL A 89 -17.32 2.90 1.92
N SER A 90 -16.76 1.76 1.53
CA SER A 90 -15.79 1.01 2.32
C SER A 90 -14.75 0.35 1.43
N ILE A 91 -13.50 0.33 1.90
CA ILE A 91 -12.42 -0.43 1.27
C ILE A 91 -11.87 -1.46 2.25
N TYR A 92 -11.89 -2.72 1.83
CA TYR A 92 -11.29 -3.85 2.52
C TYR A 92 -10.09 -4.37 1.72
N VAL A 93 -9.03 -4.74 2.41
CA VAL A 93 -7.76 -5.14 1.79
C VAL A 93 -7.32 -6.48 2.34
N ASP A 94 -6.83 -7.36 1.46
CA ASP A 94 -6.26 -8.65 1.84
C ASP A 94 -5.12 -8.44 2.84
N ARG A 95 -5.12 -9.21 3.94
CA ARG A 95 -4.18 -9.08 5.05
C ARG A 95 -2.72 -9.27 4.68
N THR A 96 -2.43 -9.84 3.50
CA THR A 96 -1.07 -9.97 2.97
C THR A 96 -0.53 -8.68 2.35
N LEU A 97 -1.39 -7.69 2.07
CA LEU A 97 -1.03 -6.41 1.46
C LEU A 97 -1.02 -5.28 2.49
N ASN A 98 -0.10 -4.33 2.28
CA ASN A 98 0.12 -3.21 3.18
C ASN A 98 -0.42 -1.89 2.61
N PHE A 99 -1.73 -1.73 2.64
CA PHE A 99 -2.40 -0.47 2.33
C PHE A 99 -2.68 0.33 3.60
N GLU A 100 -2.66 1.65 3.46
CA GLU A 100 -3.06 2.58 4.52
C GLU A 100 -4.13 3.56 4.01
N PRO A 101 -4.93 4.16 4.90
CA PRO A 101 -5.82 5.26 4.55
C PRO A 101 -5.08 6.38 3.83
N LEU A 102 -5.63 6.81 2.69
CA LEU A 102 -5.18 8.00 1.98
C LEU A 102 -6.14 9.15 2.29
N HIS A 103 -5.64 10.15 3.02
CA HIS A 103 -6.41 11.37 3.33
C HIS A 103 -6.13 12.42 2.24
N LEU A 104 -7.18 12.75 1.48
CA LEU A 104 -7.18 13.84 0.50
C LEU A 104 -7.86 15.07 1.10
N ASN A 105 -7.62 16.26 0.54
CA ASN A 105 -8.26 17.50 0.99
C ASN A 105 -9.66 17.68 0.40
N THR A 106 -10.03 16.92 -0.63
CA THR A 106 -11.40 16.93 -1.16
C THR A 106 -12.42 16.64 -0.07
N THR A 107 -13.49 17.43 -0.03
CA THR A 107 -14.56 17.22 0.94
C THR A 107 -15.55 16.18 0.42
N THR A 108 -15.99 15.27 1.28
CA THR A 108 -17.10 14.37 0.98
C THR A 108 -18.43 15.11 1.08
N LEU A 109 -19.33 14.83 0.15
CA LEU A 109 -20.66 15.43 0.08
C LEU A 109 -21.68 14.30 0.04
N GLU A 110 -22.50 14.15 1.09
CA GLU A 110 -23.59 13.17 1.08
C GLU A 110 -24.44 13.32 -0.18
N LEU A 111 -24.80 12.18 -0.78
CA LEU A 111 -25.48 12.05 -2.08
C LEU A 111 -24.65 12.41 -3.31
N SER A 112 -23.94 13.54 -3.30
CA SER A 112 -23.27 14.06 -4.49
C SER A 112 -21.91 13.41 -4.75
N PHE A 113 -21.10 13.22 -3.71
CA PHE A 113 -19.75 12.68 -3.83
C PHE A 113 -19.27 12.07 -2.51
N GLU A 114 -19.53 10.77 -2.35
CA GLU A 114 -19.11 10.00 -1.19
C GLU A 114 -17.91 9.18 -1.58
N TYR A 115 -16.78 9.31 -0.87
CA TYR A 115 -15.60 8.54 -1.22
C TYR A 115 -14.76 8.20 -0.01
N THR A 116 -13.95 7.15 -0.19
CA THR A 116 -12.84 6.81 0.70
C THR A 116 -11.69 6.32 -0.14
N ALA A 117 -10.47 6.46 0.37
CA ALA A 117 -9.25 6.19 -0.38
C ALA A 117 -8.21 5.47 0.46
N VAL A 118 -7.41 4.64 -0.20
CA VAL A 118 -6.29 3.89 0.38
C VAL A 118 -5.09 3.95 -0.55
N ILE A 119 -3.90 3.72 0.00
CA ILE A 119 -2.64 3.75 -0.74
C ILE A 119 -1.69 2.63 -0.35
N GLU A 120 -1.03 2.05 -1.35
CA GLU A 120 0.20 1.27 -1.17
C GLU A 120 1.39 2.12 -1.67
N LYS A 121 2.29 2.46 -0.75
CA LYS A 121 3.36 3.44 -1.00
C LYS A 121 4.47 2.92 -1.92
N THR A 122 4.72 1.61 -1.92
CA THR A 122 5.81 0.98 -2.66
C THR A 122 5.52 0.92 -4.15
N LEU A 123 4.30 0.54 -4.51
CA LEU A 123 3.74 0.49 -5.84
C LEU A 123 3.25 1.87 -6.29
N LYS A 124 3.13 2.83 -5.35
CA LYS A 124 2.49 4.14 -5.57
C LYS A 124 1.08 3.97 -6.16
N LEU A 125 0.33 3.01 -5.63
CA LEU A 125 -1.03 2.71 -6.05
C LEU A 125 -2.02 3.33 -5.08
N ALA A 126 -2.87 4.22 -5.57
CA ALA A 126 -4.02 4.75 -4.85
C ALA A 126 -5.29 4.07 -5.35
N VAL A 127 -6.12 3.59 -4.42
CA VAL A 127 -7.43 3.01 -4.74
C VAL A 127 -8.51 3.82 -4.05
N LEU A 128 -9.50 4.26 -4.81
CA LEU A 128 -10.60 5.07 -4.34
C LEU A 128 -11.91 4.34 -4.60
N CYS A 129 -12.76 4.29 -3.58
CA CYS A 129 -14.13 3.84 -3.71
C CYS A 129 -15.04 5.07 -3.68
N VAL A 130 -15.81 5.29 -4.75
CA VAL A 130 -16.66 6.47 -4.92
C VAL A 130 -18.12 6.03 -5.07
N TYR A 131 -19.03 6.80 -4.49
CA TYR A 131 -20.46 6.65 -4.68
C TYR A 131 -21.12 8.00 -4.91
N ARG A 132 -21.94 8.06 -5.95
CA ARG A 132 -22.88 9.16 -6.18
C ARG A 132 -24.29 8.59 -6.22
N SER A 133 -25.18 9.17 -5.42
CA SER A 133 -26.59 8.79 -5.38
C SER A 133 -27.37 9.34 -6.59
N ASN A 134 -28.37 8.58 -7.04
CA ASN A 134 -29.40 9.04 -7.99
C ASN A 134 -30.53 9.86 -7.33
N ASN A 135 -30.42 10.18 -6.03
CA ASN A 135 -31.39 10.99 -5.32
C ASN A 135 -31.55 12.38 -5.98
N PRO A 136 -32.77 12.95 -6.07
CA PRO A 136 -32.98 14.29 -6.67
C PRO A 136 -32.21 15.43 -6.00
N LEU A 137 -31.77 15.25 -4.75
CA LEU A 137 -30.95 16.22 -4.00
C LEU A 137 -29.45 16.08 -4.30
N SER A 138 -29.04 15.03 -5.04
CA SER A 138 -27.66 14.87 -5.53
C SER A 138 -27.38 15.89 -6.63
N ASN A 139 -26.27 16.61 -6.50
CA ASN A 139 -25.88 17.66 -7.44
C ASN A 139 -24.74 17.18 -8.35
N MET A 140 -24.95 17.25 -9.67
CA MET A 140 -23.97 16.83 -10.68
C MET A 140 -22.73 17.74 -10.72
N ASP A 141 -22.88 19.05 -10.51
CA ASP A 141 -21.75 19.97 -10.52
C ASP A 141 -20.85 19.76 -9.32
N ASP A 142 -21.43 19.51 -8.14
CA ASP A 142 -20.68 19.19 -6.93
C ASP A 142 -19.93 17.86 -7.09
N PHE A 143 -20.56 16.87 -7.74
CA PHE A 143 -19.89 15.63 -8.13
C PHE A 143 -18.66 15.90 -9.00
N PHE A 144 -18.80 16.67 -10.08
CA PHE A 144 -17.69 16.93 -11.00
C PHE A 144 -16.57 17.74 -10.36
N LYS A 145 -16.89 18.77 -9.56
CA LYS A 145 -15.89 19.56 -8.81
C LYS A 145 -15.10 18.69 -7.85
N SER A 146 -15.78 17.78 -7.15
CA SER A 146 -15.13 16.89 -6.19
C SER A 146 -14.29 15.82 -6.88
N LEU A 147 -14.78 15.25 -7.98
CA LEU A 147 -14.02 14.32 -8.81
C LEU A 147 -12.75 14.97 -9.38
N GLU A 148 -12.86 16.19 -9.90
CA GLU A 148 -11.71 16.96 -10.39
C GLU A 148 -10.68 17.19 -9.28
N SER A 149 -11.12 17.65 -8.11
CA SER A 149 -10.23 17.85 -6.94
C SER A 149 -9.50 16.56 -6.55
N VAL A 150 -10.18 15.41 -6.53
CA VAL A 150 -9.55 14.12 -6.23
C VAL A 150 -8.52 13.74 -7.30
N LEU A 151 -8.83 13.98 -8.58
CA LEU A 151 -7.90 13.70 -9.68
C LEU A 151 -6.65 14.57 -9.59
N GLU A 152 -6.79 15.87 -9.33
CA GLU A 152 -5.66 16.81 -9.13
C GLU A 152 -4.72 16.35 -8.00
N GLU A 153 -5.27 15.87 -6.89
CA GLU A 153 -4.48 15.47 -5.72
C GLU A 153 -3.75 14.12 -5.91
N THR A 154 -4.24 13.26 -6.81
CA THR A 154 -3.79 11.86 -6.92
C THR A 154 -2.96 11.57 -8.18
N GLN A 155 -3.37 12.08 -9.34
CA GLN A 155 -2.90 11.61 -10.65
C GLN A 155 -1.41 11.86 -10.92
N HIS A 156 -0.85 12.95 -10.38
CA HIS A 156 0.57 13.25 -10.53
C HIS A 156 1.49 12.46 -9.59
N ARG A 157 0.92 11.73 -8.63
CA ARG A 157 1.66 11.08 -7.55
C ARG A 157 1.56 9.55 -7.61
N TYR A 158 0.45 9.05 -8.14
CA TYR A 158 0.07 7.65 -8.02
C TYR A 158 -0.45 7.09 -9.34
N GLN A 159 -0.30 5.78 -9.51
CA GLN A 159 -1.23 5.02 -10.32
C GLN A 159 -2.55 4.95 -9.54
N VAL A 160 -3.67 5.25 -10.20
CA VAL A 160 -4.95 5.48 -9.54
C VAL A 160 -5.98 4.51 -10.11
N VAL A 161 -6.72 3.85 -9.21
CA VAL A 161 -7.93 3.11 -9.56
C VAL A 161 -9.09 3.72 -8.79
N ILE A 162 -10.06 4.29 -9.51
CA ILE A 162 -11.29 4.85 -8.96
C ILE A 162 -12.43 3.91 -9.33
N ALA A 163 -13.01 3.22 -8.36
CA ALA A 163 -14.07 2.26 -8.57
C ALA A 163 -15.33 2.65 -7.80
N GLY A 164 -16.51 2.51 -8.40
CA GLY A 164 -17.69 3.09 -7.77
C GLY A 164 -18.98 2.91 -8.54
N ASP A 165 -20.09 3.24 -7.87
CA ASP A 165 -21.38 3.51 -8.51
C ASP A 165 -21.55 5.02 -8.65
N PHE A 166 -21.46 5.50 -9.89
CA PHE A 166 -21.52 6.92 -10.22
C PHE A 166 -22.95 7.37 -10.54
N ASN A 167 -23.89 6.44 -10.70
CA ASN A 167 -25.23 6.71 -11.23
C ASN A 167 -25.21 7.57 -12.50
N ILE A 168 -24.22 7.33 -13.38
CA ILE A 168 -24.07 7.91 -14.72
C ILE A 168 -23.95 6.75 -15.70
N ASN A 169 -24.91 6.61 -16.62
CA ASN A 169 -24.88 5.54 -17.61
C ASN A 169 -23.86 5.84 -18.71
N VAL A 170 -22.67 5.27 -18.62
CA VAL A 170 -21.56 5.53 -19.56
C VAL A 170 -21.83 5.00 -20.97
N LEU A 171 -22.86 4.16 -21.16
CA LEU A 171 -23.27 3.66 -22.48
C LEU A 171 -24.17 4.65 -23.24
N THR A 172 -24.57 5.76 -22.61
CA THR A 172 -25.44 6.77 -23.23
C THR A 172 -24.65 7.95 -23.77
N SER A 173 -25.11 8.52 -24.88
CA SER A 173 -24.55 9.75 -25.44
C SER A 173 -25.28 10.96 -24.87
N ASN A 174 -24.81 11.49 -23.74
CA ASN A 174 -25.35 12.71 -23.13
C ASN A 174 -24.24 13.64 -22.61
N ASN A 175 -24.59 14.90 -22.30
CA ASN A 175 -23.64 15.93 -21.87
C ASN A 175 -22.86 15.56 -20.60
N ASN A 176 -23.46 14.83 -19.66
CA ASN A 176 -22.78 14.41 -18.44
C ASN A 176 -21.76 13.31 -18.73
N VAL A 177 -22.05 12.39 -19.65
CA VAL A 177 -21.08 11.37 -20.07
C VAL A 177 -19.92 12.01 -20.82
N ALA A 178 -20.19 12.95 -21.73
CA ALA A 178 -19.14 13.70 -22.42
C ALA A 178 -18.27 14.52 -21.43
N ARG A 179 -18.90 15.18 -20.45
CA ARG A 179 -18.19 15.91 -19.39
C ARG A 179 -17.32 14.99 -18.54
N LEU A 180 -17.83 13.82 -18.16
CA LEU A 180 -17.08 12.81 -17.43
C LEU A 180 -15.87 12.33 -18.23
N GLN A 181 -16.05 11.94 -19.48
CA GLN A 181 -14.95 11.49 -20.34
C GLN A 181 -13.89 12.59 -20.53
N ASN A 182 -14.30 13.82 -20.81
CA ASN A 182 -13.37 14.95 -20.96
C ASN A 182 -12.58 15.21 -19.68
N LEU A 183 -13.23 15.16 -18.51
CA LEU A 183 -12.56 15.31 -17.23
C LEU A 183 -11.55 14.19 -17.01
N LEU A 184 -11.95 12.92 -17.16
CA LEU A 184 -11.06 11.77 -16.99
C LEU A 184 -9.84 11.88 -17.94
N HIS A 185 -10.06 12.16 -19.23
CA HIS A 185 -8.99 12.30 -20.21
C HIS A 185 -8.02 13.45 -19.90
N SER A 186 -8.52 14.57 -19.37
CA SER A 186 -7.65 15.70 -18.98
C SER A 186 -6.63 15.33 -17.89
N TYR A 187 -6.91 14.26 -17.13
CA TYR A 187 -6.04 13.70 -16.11
C TYR A 187 -5.45 12.33 -16.50
N ASN A 188 -5.34 12.02 -17.80
CA ASN A 188 -4.85 10.73 -18.31
C ASN A 188 -5.56 9.49 -17.69
N THR A 189 -6.81 9.67 -17.29
CA THR A 189 -7.65 8.62 -16.72
C THR A 189 -8.66 8.19 -17.76
N HIS A 190 -8.98 6.90 -17.81
CA HIS A 190 -9.90 6.34 -18.79
C HIS A 190 -10.88 5.38 -18.13
N THR A 191 -12.05 5.27 -18.74
CA THR A 191 -13.07 4.27 -18.38
C THR A 191 -12.65 2.90 -18.87
N THR A 192 -12.67 1.91 -17.99
CA THR A 192 -12.27 0.54 -18.34
C THR A 192 -13.47 -0.37 -18.66
N ILE A 193 -14.63 -0.08 -18.07
CA ILE A 193 -15.85 -0.87 -18.27
C ILE A 193 -16.67 -0.27 -19.40
N THR A 194 -16.79 -1.00 -20.50
CA THR A 194 -17.56 -0.59 -21.69
C THR A 194 -18.74 -1.52 -21.98
N SER A 195 -18.99 -2.50 -21.09
CA SER A 195 -20.12 -3.41 -21.15
C SER A 195 -21.13 -3.12 -20.03
N PRO A 196 -22.41 -3.47 -20.20
CA PRO A 196 -23.43 -3.24 -19.19
C PRO A 196 -23.12 -3.88 -17.84
N THR A 197 -23.40 -3.17 -16.74
CA THR A 197 -23.26 -3.67 -15.35
C THR A 197 -24.60 -3.97 -14.70
N ARG A 198 -25.68 -3.37 -15.20
CA ARG A 198 -27.06 -3.61 -14.77
C ARG A 198 -27.94 -3.91 -15.97
N VAL A 199 -28.36 -5.17 -16.06
CA VAL A 199 -29.25 -5.68 -17.10
C VAL A 199 -30.58 -6.05 -16.47
N THR A 200 -31.67 -5.48 -16.99
CA THR A 200 -33.05 -5.78 -16.63
C THR A 200 -33.78 -6.32 -17.87
N SER A 201 -35.02 -6.76 -17.73
CA SER A 201 -35.82 -7.23 -18.87
C SER A 201 -36.03 -6.18 -19.97
N THR A 202 -35.90 -4.89 -19.64
CA THR A 202 -36.21 -3.77 -20.55
C THR A 202 -35.07 -2.78 -20.76
N CYS A 203 -34.02 -2.79 -19.93
CA CYS A 203 -32.95 -1.81 -19.97
C CYS A 203 -31.59 -2.44 -19.64
N SER A 204 -30.54 -1.93 -20.27
CA SER A 204 -29.14 -2.29 -20.06
C SER A 204 -28.33 -1.01 -19.82
N SER A 205 -27.65 -0.92 -18.67
CA SER A 205 -26.93 0.28 -18.25
C SER A 205 -25.59 -0.07 -17.60
N ALA A 206 -24.61 0.83 -17.70
CA ALA A 206 -23.34 0.74 -16.98
C ALA A 206 -23.19 1.95 -16.06
N LEU A 207 -23.68 1.79 -14.82
CA LEU A 207 -23.67 2.83 -13.79
C LEU A 207 -22.44 2.71 -12.90
N ASP A 208 -22.09 1.46 -12.58
CA ASP A 208 -20.91 1.08 -11.84
C ASP A 208 -19.71 1.01 -12.79
N ASN A 209 -18.60 1.65 -12.44
CA ASN A 209 -17.44 1.75 -13.32
C ASN A 209 -16.13 1.67 -12.55
N ILE A 210 -15.06 1.40 -13.31
CA ILE A 210 -13.68 1.56 -12.88
C ILE A 210 -13.02 2.55 -13.83
N PHE A 211 -12.36 3.56 -13.25
CA PHE A 211 -11.53 4.53 -13.95
C PHE A 211 -10.09 4.37 -13.50
N THR A 212 -9.14 4.40 -14.44
CA THR A 212 -7.72 4.23 -14.11
C THR A 212 -6.81 5.06 -15.01
N ASN A 213 -5.61 5.37 -14.52
CA ASN A 213 -4.52 5.94 -15.32
C ASN A 213 -3.41 4.93 -15.61
N ILE A 214 -3.60 3.67 -15.22
CA ILE A 214 -2.69 2.56 -15.50
C ILE A 214 -2.70 2.31 -17.01
N ASP A 215 -1.54 2.00 -17.59
CA ASP A 215 -1.45 1.71 -19.02
C ASP A 215 -2.39 0.55 -19.41
N PRO A 216 -3.21 0.68 -20.48
CA PRO A 216 -4.11 -0.39 -20.95
C PRO A 216 -3.44 -1.74 -21.24
N THR A 217 -2.13 -1.78 -21.44
CA THR A 217 -1.36 -3.03 -21.62
C THR A 217 -1.04 -3.74 -20.31
N GLN A 218 -1.26 -3.09 -19.17
CA GLN A 218 -0.89 -3.58 -17.84
C GLN A 218 -2.08 -4.07 -17.01
N TYR A 219 -3.31 -3.98 -17.52
CA TYR A 219 -4.50 -4.42 -16.80
C TYR A 219 -5.51 -5.14 -17.69
N GLU A 220 -6.35 -5.94 -17.03
CA GLU A 220 -7.55 -6.53 -17.60
C GLU A 220 -8.76 -6.16 -16.74
N THR A 221 -9.91 -5.94 -17.37
CA THR A 221 -11.17 -5.65 -16.66
C THR A 221 -12.31 -6.53 -17.11
N TYR A 222 -13.15 -6.92 -16.16
CA TYR A 222 -14.28 -7.80 -16.41
C TYR A 222 -15.41 -7.55 -15.41
N ASN A 223 -16.64 -7.87 -15.84
CA ASN A 223 -17.84 -7.83 -15.02
C ASN A 223 -18.20 -9.26 -14.59
N ILE A 224 -18.38 -9.49 -13.29
CA ILE A 224 -18.72 -10.81 -12.74
C ILE A 224 -20.14 -10.75 -12.19
N TYR A 225 -21.00 -11.67 -12.59
CA TYR A 225 -22.31 -11.81 -11.95
C TYR A 225 -22.11 -12.25 -10.50
N SER A 226 -22.46 -11.38 -9.54
CA SER A 226 -22.23 -11.61 -8.12
C SER A 226 -23.48 -12.10 -7.39
N GLY A 227 -24.67 -11.60 -7.79
CA GLY A 227 -25.92 -11.87 -7.09
C GLY A 227 -25.93 -11.40 -5.63
N LEU A 228 -25.00 -10.53 -5.23
CA LEU A 228 -24.83 -10.07 -3.84
C LEU A 228 -25.82 -8.96 -3.45
N SER A 229 -26.38 -8.28 -4.45
CA SER A 229 -27.37 -7.21 -4.34
C SER A 229 -28.16 -7.08 -5.64
N ASP A 230 -29.07 -6.10 -5.67
CA ASP A 230 -29.82 -5.66 -6.85
C ASP A 230 -28.90 -5.21 -8.00
N HIS A 231 -27.64 -4.87 -7.68
CA HIS A 231 -26.57 -4.62 -8.65
C HIS A 231 -25.89 -5.95 -8.97
N SER A 232 -26.36 -6.59 -10.03
CA SER A 232 -26.04 -7.99 -10.33
C SER A 232 -24.58 -8.25 -10.71
N HIS A 233 -23.81 -7.23 -11.11
CA HIS A 233 -22.42 -7.41 -11.54
C HIS A 233 -21.43 -6.63 -10.67
N ALA A 234 -20.36 -7.31 -10.25
CA ALA A 234 -19.17 -6.71 -9.69
C ALA A 234 -18.19 -6.33 -10.80
N GLN A 235 -17.58 -5.14 -10.72
CA GLN A 235 -16.57 -4.66 -11.67
C GLN A 235 -15.21 -5.04 -11.13
N THR A 236 -14.35 -5.66 -11.94
CA THR A 236 -13.01 -6.06 -11.51
C THR A 236 -11.95 -5.50 -12.44
N ILE A 237 -10.84 -5.07 -11.87
CA ILE A 237 -9.60 -4.75 -12.58
C ILE A 237 -8.46 -5.56 -11.96
N THR A 238 -7.71 -6.27 -12.78
CA THR A 238 -6.45 -6.92 -12.39
C THR A 238 -5.32 -6.23 -13.11
N ALA A 239 -4.41 -5.61 -12.35
CA ALA A 239 -3.30 -4.84 -12.91
C ALA A 239 -1.95 -5.38 -12.44
N THR A 240 -0.97 -5.29 -13.32
CA THR A 240 0.43 -5.69 -13.07
C THR A 240 1.24 -4.48 -12.63
N PHE A 241 1.86 -4.58 -11.46
CA PHE A 241 2.73 -3.55 -10.93
C PHE A 241 4.16 -4.08 -10.85
N THR A 242 5.12 -3.23 -11.22
CA THR A 242 6.53 -3.59 -11.07
C THR A 242 7.00 -3.11 -9.71
N GLN A 243 7.34 -4.04 -8.82
CA GLN A 243 7.95 -3.64 -7.56
C GLN A 243 9.43 -3.37 -7.84
N ASP A 244 9.85 -2.12 -7.65
CA ASP A 244 11.26 -1.76 -7.69
C ASP A 244 11.90 -2.31 -6.39
N THR A 245 12.15 -3.62 -6.37
CA THR A 245 12.80 -4.27 -5.23
C THR A 245 14.27 -3.89 -5.24
N THR A 246 14.60 -2.70 -4.76
CA THR A 246 15.92 -2.52 -4.15
C THR A 246 15.92 -3.40 -2.92
N LYS A 247 16.23 -4.70 -3.08
CA LYS A 247 16.47 -5.59 -1.94
C LYS A 247 17.49 -4.89 -1.07
N VAL A 248 17.06 -4.47 0.12
CA VAL A 248 17.97 -4.04 1.18
C VAL A 248 18.85 -5.24 1.45
N GLN A 249 20.09 -5.21 1.00
CA GLN A 249 21.05 -6.27 1.30
C GLN A 249 21.20 -6.32 2.83
N SER A 250 20.63 -7.35 3.44
CA SER A 250 21.04 -7.78 4.77
C SER A 250 22.41 -8.42 4.61
N ILE A 251 23.47 -7.67 4.94
CA ILE A 251 24.80 -8.26 5.04
C ILE A 251 24.86 -8.94 6.41
N HIS A 252 25.03 -10.26 6.42
CA HIS A 252 25.43 -10.97 7.64
C HIS A 252 26.87 -10.58 7.95
N ALA A 253 27.05 -9.66 8.88
CA ALA A 253 28.36 -9.20 9.29
C ALA A 253 28.63 -9.59 10.74
N ARG A 254 29.88 -9.93 11.04
CA ARG A 254 30.38 -10.09 12.40
C ARG A 254 31.18 -8.87 12.77
N THR A 255 31.01 -8.38 14.00
CA THR A 255 31.83 -7.28 14.51
C THR A 255 33.02 -7.87 15.26
N PHE A 256 34.21 -7.79 14.66
CA PHE A 256 35.45 -8.14 15.34
C PHE A 256 35.86 -6.98 16.25
N ASN A 257 35.88 -7.23 17.57
CA ASN A 257 36.27 -6.25 18.56
C ASN A 257 37.13 -6.90 19.65
N LYS A 258 37.84 -6.07 20.43
CA LYS A 258 38.76 -6.54 21.47
C LYS A 258 38.07 -7.42 22.52
N SER A 259 36.81 -7.14 22.85
CA SER A 259 36.04 -7.95 23.81
C SER A 259 35.74 -9.35 23.27
N GLY A 260 35.36 -9.47 22.00
CA GLY A 260 35.15 -10.75 21.32
C GLY A 260 36.43 -11.57 21.22
N SER A 261 37.56 -10.93 20.88
CA SER A 261 38.87 -11.58 20.89
C SER A 261 39.26 -12.10 22.27
N ALA A 262 39.03 -11.31 23.33
CA ALA A 262 39.30 -11.73 24.70
C ALA A 262 38.43 -12.93 25.12
N LYS A 263 37.13 -12.90 24.80
CA LYS A 263 36.20 -14.02 25.04
C LYS A 263 36.61 -15.29 24.29
N LEU A 264 37.02 -15.17 23.03
CA LEU A 264 37.49 -16.31 22.25
C LEU A 264 38.75 -16.92 22.85
N ASN A 265 39.75 -16.10 23.18
CA ASN A 265 40.99 -16.58 23.79
C ASN A 265 40.74 -17.26 25.14
N GLN A 266 39.85 -16.70 25.97
CA GLN A 266 39.48 -17.30 27.23
C GLN A 266 38.79 -18.66 27.03
N ALA A 267 37.84 -18.75 26.09
CA ALA A 267 37.12 -19.99 25.81
C ALA A 267 38.05 -21.09 25.27
N LEU A 268 38.96 -20.75 24.35
CA LEU A 268 39.93 -21.71 23.80
C LEU A 268 40.96 -22.17 24.84
N ALA A 269 41.31 -21.32 25.81
CA ALA A 269 42.20 -21.67 26.91
C ALA A 269 41.55 -22.59 27.96
N GLN A 270 40.22 -22.56 28.06
CA GLN A 270 39.44 -23.39 28.98
C GLN A 270 38.92 -24.68 28.33
N GLU A 271 39.01 -24.80 27.00
CA GLU A 271 38.56 -25.98 26.26
C GLU A 271 39.47 -27.17 26.54
N ASN A 272 38.87 -28.34 26.80
CA ASN A 272 39.63 -29.56 26.98
C ASN A 272 39.91 -30.23 25.63
N TRP A 273 41.12 -30.03 25.12
CA TRP A 273 41.56 -30.59 23.85
C TRP A 273 41.96 -32.07 23.91
N SER A 274 41.97 -32.71 25.10
CA SER A 274 42.36 -34.13 25.23
C SER A 274 41.48 -35.05 24.36
N ASN A 275 40.19 -34.70 24.24
CA ASN A 275 39.20 -35.47 23.48
C ASN A 275 39.53 -35.53 21.96
N LEU A 276 40.34 -34.61 21.44
CA LEU A 276 40.75 -34.66 20.02
C LEU A 276 41.74 -35.79 19.72
N TYR A 277 42.43 -36.31 20.74
CA TYR A 277 43.48 -37.31 20.56
C TYR A 277 42.99 -38.76 20.78
N GLU A 278 41.72 -38.93 21.17
CA GLU A 278 41.11 -40.24 21.44
C GLU A 278 40.54 -40.90 20.17
N ASP A 279 40.32 -40.14 19.10
CA ASP A 279 39.70 -40.61 17.86
C ASP A 279 40.67 -41.25 16.86
N SER A 280 40.26 -42.34 16.21
CA SER A 280 41.11 -43.16 15.34
C SER A 280 41.23 -42.68 13.87
N GLY A 281 41.50 -41.39 13.67
CA GLY A 281 41.84 -40.88 12.33
C GLY A 281 42.06 -39.38 12.24
N VAL A 282 43.14 -38.96 11.57
CA VAL A 282 43.54 -37.54 11.41
C VAL A 282 42.42 -36.66 10.85
N ASN A 283 41.59 -37.20 9.94
CA ASN A 283 40.45 -36.46 9.39
C ASN A 283 39.37 -36.17 10.43
N ILE A 284 39.09 -37.12 11.32
CA ILE A 284 38.09 -36.99 12.39
C ILE A 284 38.59 -35.97 13.42
N MET A 285 39.87 -36.09 13.83
CA MET A 285 40.51 -35.13 14.72
C MET A 285 40.46 -33.70 14.17
N THR A 286 40.73 -33.54 12.87
CA THR A 286 40.70 -32.24 12.19
C THR A 286 39.28 -31.66 12.15
N HIS A 287 38.26 -32.49 11.88
CA HIS A 287 36.87 -32.06 11.86
C HIS A 287 36.41 -31.61 13.26
N ASN A 288 36.69 -32.42 14.28
CA ASN A 288 36.33 -32.12 15.66
C ASN A 288 37.03 -30.84 16.17
N PHE A 289 38.29 -30.62 15.78
CA PHE A 289 38.98 -29.35 16.06
C PHE A 289 38.28 -28.16 15.42
N ILE A 290 37.96 -28.26 14.13
CA ILE A 290 37.30 -27.18 13.37
C ILE A 290 35.94 -26.87 13.99
N ASP A 291 35.15 -27.89 14.34
CA ASP A 291 33.81 -27.70 14.90
C ASP A 291 33.86 -27.06 16.29
N ASN A 292 34.76 -27.51 17.17
CA ASN A 292 34.94 -26.92 18.49
C ASN A 292 35.42 -25.47 18.40
N PHE A 293 36.40 -25.20 17.52
CA PHE A 293 36.85 -23.84 17.26
C PHE A 293 35.72 -22.95 16.73
N GLN A 294 34.96 -23.44 15.75
CA GLN A 294 33.84 -22.70 15.16
C GLN A 294 32.74 -22.42 16.18
N ALA A 295 32.44 -23.35 17.09
CA ALA A 295 31.47 -23.16 18.16
C ALA A 295 31.87 -21.99 19.07
N HIS A 296 33.13 -21.96 19.51
CA HIS A 296 33.67 -20.86 20.32
C HIS A 296 33.73 -19.54 19.55
N PHE A 297 34.14 -19.59 18.28
CA PHE A 297 34.18 -18.43 17.40
C PHE A 297 32.78 -17.83 17.18
N ASN A 298 31.76 -18.67 17.00
CA ASN A 298 30.37 -18.24 16.81
C ASN A 298 29.79 -17.59 18.06
N LYS A 299 30.17 -18.08 19.26
CA LYS A 299 29.80 -17.45 20.54
C LYS A 299 30.51 -16.12 20.76
N ALA A 300 31.79 -16.02 20.39
CA ALA A 300 32.60 -14.81 20.55
C ALA A 300 32.21 -13.70 19.55
N PHE A 301 31.84 -14.08 18.32
CA PHE A 301 31.50 -13.16 17.24
C PHE A 301 30.14 -13.50 16.61
N PRO A 302 29.02 -13.37 17.35
CA PRO A 302 27.71 -13.75 16.83
C PRO A 302 27.39 -12.94 15.55
N PRO A 303 26.82 -13.59 14.51
CA PRO A 303 26.41 -12.89 13.31
C PRO A 303 25.32 -11.87 13.66
N LYS A 304 25.52 -10.62 13.23
CA LYS A 304 24.52 -9.56 13.40
C LYS A 304 23.96 -9.21 12.04
N THR A 305 22.63 -9.14 11.97
CA THR A 305 21.92 -8.63 10.80
C THR A 305 21.94 -7.11 10.88
N ASN A 306 22.82 -6.49 10.10
CA ASN A 306 22.84 -5.04 9.98
C ASN A 306 21.98 -4.63 8.78
N ARG A 307 20.92 -3.84 9.03
CA ARG A 307 20.17 -3.19 7.95
C ARG A 307 21.04 -2.11 7.34
N VAL A 308 21.48 -2.31 6.10
CA VAL A 308 22.17 -1.26 5.34
C VAL A 308 21.10 -0.34 4.79
N ASN A 309 20.96 0.85 5.35
CA ASN A 309 20.06 1.86 4.80
C ASN A 309 20.60 2.25 3.40
N PRO A 310 19.85 2.04 2.30
CA PRO A 310 20.33 2.37 0.95
C PRO A 310 20.53 3.88 0.77
N THR A 311 19.95 4.67 1.66
CA THR A 311 19.88 6.13 1.60
C THR A 311 21.07 6.80 2.27
N LYS A 312 22.30 6.47 1.85
CA LYS A 312 23.30 7.55 1.79
C LYS A 312 22.83 8.50 0.68
N LYS A 313 21.98 9.46 1.05
CA LYS A 313 21.51 10.53 0.15
C LYS A 313 22.75 11.20 -0.47
N LYS A 314 23.05 10.88 -1.74
CA LYS A 314 24.28 11.33 -2.43
C LYS A 314 24.41 12.86 -2.46
N TRP A 315 23.28 13.57 -2.38
CA TRP A 315 23.22 15.04 -2.35
C TRP A 315 23.49 15.66 -0.97
N LEU A 316 23.47 14.87 0.11
CA LEU A 316 23.66 15.37 1.47
C LEU A 316 25.16 15.38 1.83
N THR A 317 25.87 16.38 1.31
CA THR A 317 27.30 16.60 1.55
C THR A 317 27.58 16.97 3.01
N PRO A 318 28.84 16.82 3.48
CA PRO A 318 29.25 17.26 4.82
C PRO A 318 28.94 18.74 5.07
N ASP A 319 29.13 19.59 4.07
CA ASP A 319 28.85 21.03 4.16
C ASP A 319 27.36 21.32 4.33
N LEU A 320 26.50 20.57 3.62
CA LEU A 320 25.05 20.68 3.79
C LEU A 320 24.60 20.26 5.19
N ARG A 321 25.23 19.23 5.78
CA ARG A 321 24.95 18.85 7.19
C ARG A 321 25.39 19.93 8.16
N LYS A 322 26.55 20.55 7.92
CA LYS A 322 27.07 21.63 8.74
C LYS A 322 26.15 22.85 8.66
N ALA A 323 25.69 23.22 7.47
CA ALA A 323 24.74 24.30 7.24
C ALA A 323 23.37 24.04 7.91
N CYS A 324 22.83 22.83 7.79
CA CYS A 324 21.58 22.44 8.47
C CYS A 324 21.71 22.49 10.00
N SER A 325 22.85 22.05 10.54
CA SER A 325 23.13 22.11 11.98
C SER A 325 23.26 23.56 12.47
N TYR A 326 23.92 24.41 11.68
CA TYR A 326 24.08 25.83 11.97
C TYR A 326 22.76 26.60 11.90
N LYS A 327 21.92 26.35 10.88
CA LYS A 327 20.55 26.91 10.80
C LYS A 327 19.73 26.57 12.04
N ARG A 328 19.83 25.33 12.53
CA ARG A 328 19.10 24.87 13.72
C ARG A 328 19.63 25.49 15.02
N LEU A 329 20.94 25.71 15.12
CA LEU A 329 21.55 26.47 16.20
C LEU A 329 21.03 27.91 16.25
N LEU A 330 21.05 28.62 15.11
CA LEU A 330 20.56 30.00 15.00
C LEU A 330 19.07 30.12 15.32
N PHE A 331 18.26 29.17 14.86
CA PHE A 331 16.84 29.11 15.20
C PHE A 331 16.64 28.96 16.71
N ASN A 332 17.36 28.05 17.36
CA ASN A 332 17.29 27.89 18.82
C ASN A 332 17.77 29.15 19.57
N GLN A 333 18.79 29.85 19.08
CA GLN A 333 19.24 31.11 19.66
C GLN A 333 18.18 32.22 19.54
N SER A 334 17.47 32.29 18.41
CA SER A 334 16.38 33.26 18.19
C SER A 334 15.17 33.02 19.10
N LEU A 335 14.92 31.78 19.52
CA LEU A 335 13.88 31.44 20.49
C LEU A 335 14.23 31.91 21.92
N HIS A 336 15.52 32.08 22.22
CA HIS A 336 16.00 32.51 23.54
C HIS A 336 16.42 34.00 23.59
N SER A 337 16.41 34.71 22.47
CA SER A 337 16.70 36.16 22.41
C SER A 337 15.48 37.04 22.70
N SER A 338 14.36 36.47 23.12
CA SER A 338 13.21 37.25 23.62
C SER A 338 13.39 37.56 25.10
N ASN A 339 14.27 38.51 25.43
CA ASN A 339 14.19 39.26 26.68
C ASN A 339 14.34 40.77 26.37
N PRO A 340 13.31 41.60 26.62
CA PRO A 340 13.34 43.02 26.33
C PRO A 340 14.09 43.80 27.44
N GLN A 341 14.86 44.81 27.01
CA GLN A 341 15.62 45.82 27.78
C GLN A 341 17.10 45.53 28.12
N ALA A 342 17.98 46.15 27.32
CA ALA A 342 19.10 46.96 27.78
C ALA A 342 19.43 48.03 26.70
N THR A 343 18.81 49.19 26.89
CA THR A 343 19.29 50.58 26.74
C THR A 343 20.47 50.95 25.82
N ALA A 344 20.21 52.06 25.13
CA ALA A 344 21.10 52.95 24.38
C ALA A 344 22.43 53.33 25.06
N THR A 345 23.44 53.51 24.23
CA THR A 345 24.54 54.51 24.23
C THR A 345 25.48 54.04 23.11
N THR A 346 25.86 54.79 22.07
CA THR A 346 25.84 56.21 21.68
C THR A 346 25.75 56.29 20.17
#